data_AF-A0A966PR36-F1
#
_entry.id   AF-A0A966PR36-F1
#
_cell.length_a   1.000
_cell.length_b   1.000
_cell.length_c   1.000
_cell.angle_alpha   90.00
_cell.angle_beta   90.00
_cell.angle_gamma   90.00
#
_symmetry.space_group_name_H-M   'P 1'
#
loop_
_entity.id
_entity.type
_entity.pdbx_description
1 polymer ?
#
loop_
_entity_poly.entity_id
_entity_poly.type
_entity_poly.pdbx_seq_one_letter_code
_entity_poly.pdbx_strand_id
1 'polypeptide(L)'
;MLPLMQFPKSGFARTDKVGGPWNAELNNYAAFNNIHLWQDLDGDGQIVFGAEQWPECLNPITECANSSWMVWTTAFQVLPGAYTTTNDGKYVLSNLLSGEAKVEIKS
;
A
#
# COMPACT_ATOMS: atom_id res chain seq x y z
N MET A 1 1.65 -5.32 -29.71
CA MET A 1 0.87 -5.57 -28.48
C MET A 1 -0.59 -5.31 -28.78
N LEU A 2 -1.48 -6.20 -28.36
CA LEU A 2 -2.92 -5.93 -28.41
C LEU A 2 -3.27 -4.88 -27.33
N PRO A 3 -4.26 -4.00 -27.56
CA PRO A 3 -4.70 -3.06 -26.55
C PRO A 3 -5.25 -3.83 -25.34
N LEU A 4 -4.75 -3.50 -24.14
CA LEU A 4 -5.32 -4.01 -22.90
C LEU A 4 -6.44 -3.07 -22.45
N MET A 5 -7.57 -3.63 -22.02
CA MET A 5 -8.64 -2.86 -21.38
C MET A 5 -8.27 -2.63 -19.92
N GLN A 6 -8.33 -1.38 -19.46
CA GLN A 6 -8.16 -1.03 -18.06
C GLN A 6 -9.52 -0.69 -17.45
N PHE A 7 -9.94 -1.46 -16.46
CA PHE A 7 -11.16 -1.19 -15.70
C PHE A 7 -10.91 -0.09 -14.64
N PRO A 8 -11.94 0.68 -14.27
CA PRO A 8 -11.86 1.58 -13.13
C PRO A 8 -11.51 0.80 -11.86
N LYS A 9 -10.58 1.31 -11.06
CA LYS A 9 -10.32 0.75 -9.73
C LYS A 9 -11.38 1.25 -8.76
N SER A 10 -11.82 0.37 -7.87
CA SER A 10 -12.87 0.64 -6.89
C SER A 10 -12.43 0.23 -5.50
N GLY A 11 -12.92 0.96 -4.49
CA GLY A 11 -12.75 0.62 -3.07
C GLY A 11 -14.07 0.77 -2.34
N PHE A 12 -14.24 0.00 -1.27
CA PHE A 12 -15.45 0.00 -0.45
C PHE A 12 -15.04 0.16 1.01
N ALA A 13 -15.81 0.97 1.75
CA ALA A 13 -15.55 1.23 3.16
C ALA A 13 -16.85 1.41 3.93
N ARG A 14 -16.81 1.12 5.23
CA ARG A 14 -17.86 1.47 6.17
C ARG A 14 -17.72 2.95 6.53
N THR A 15 -18.40 3.83 5.81
CA THR A 15 -18.30 5.29 6.01
C THR A 15 -18.89 5.77 7.33
N ASP A 16 -19.59 4.90 8.06
CA ASP A 16 -20.00 5.10 9.45
C ASP A 16 -18.89 4.76 10.46
N LYS A 17 -17.79 4.16 10.01
CA LYS A 17 -16.68 3.66 10.84
C LYS A 17 -15.34 4.32 10.48
N VAL A 18 -15.08 4.56 9.20
CA VAL A 18 -13.82 5.13 8.72
C VAL A 18 -14.02 6.42 7.94
N GLY A 19 -13.27 7.45 8.32
CA GLY A 19 -13.20 8.76 7.68
C GLY A 19 -11.81 9.08 7.13
N GLY A 20 -11.60 10.34 6.74
CA GLY A 20 -10.36 10.78 6.12
C GLY A 20 -10.23 10.35 4.64
N PRO A 21 -9.03 10.50 4.03
CA PRO A 21 -8.81 10.30 2.60
C PRO A 21 -8.62 8.81 2.22
N TRP A 22 -9.46 7.91 2.73
CA TRP A 22 -9.30 6.46 2.57
C TRP A 22 -9.33 5.99 1.10
N ASN A 23 -10.01 6.74 0.24
CA ASN A 23 -10.14 6.45 -1.19
C ASN A 23 -9.10 7.19 -2.07
N ALA A 24 -8.21 7.98 -1.48
CA ALA A 24 -7.28 8.81 -2.23
C ALA A 24 -6.18 8.01 -2.95
N GLU A 25 -5.88 6.80 -2.49
CA GLU A 25 -4.80 5.95 -2.99
C GLU A 25 -5.30 4.72 -3.76
N LEU A 26 -6.57 4.66 -4.17
CA LEU A 26 -7.14 3.47 -4.85
C LEU A 26 -6.44 3.13 -6.18
N ASN A 27 -5.80 4.10 -6.83
CA ASN A 27 -5.00 3.87 -8.03
C ASN A 27 -3.55 3.51 -7.76
N ASN A 28 -3.08 3.68 -6.53
CA ASN A 28 -1.76 3.30 -6.10
C ASN A 28 -1.63 1.77 -5.98
N TYR A 29 -0.44 1.23 -6.24
CA TYR A 29 -0.12 -0.16 -5.90
C TYR A 29 -0.14 -0.38 -4.38
N ALA A 30 0.34 0.59 -3.61
CA ALA A 30 0.29 0.60 -2.16
C ALA A 30 -0.90 1.44 -1.67
N ALA A 31 -2.11 0.96 -1.91
CA ALA A 31 -3.37 1.68 -1.66
C ALA A 31 -3.61 2.10 -0.19
N PHE A 32 -2.77 1.65 0.73
CA PHE A 32 -2.84 1.92 2.16
C PHE A 32 -1.69 2.82 2.67
N ASN A 33 -0.90 3.45 1.79
CA ASN A 33 0.21 4.31 2.22
C ASN A 33 -0.23 5.51 3.08
N ASN A 34 -1.49 5.91 2.99
CA ASN A 34 -2.04 7.04 3.73
C ASN A 34 -2.90 6.64 4.94
N ILE A 35 -2.81 5.39 5.45
CA ILE A 35 -3.62 4.93 6.58
C ILE A 35 -3.46 5.77 7.85
N HIS A 36 -2.31 6.40 8.03
CA HIS A 36 -2.04 7.32 9.15
C HIS A 36 -2.87 8.62 9.09
N LEU A 37 -3.54 8.89 7.96
CA LEU A 37 -4.47 10.01 7.79
C LEU A 37 -5.94 9.60 7.98
N TRP A 38 -6.22 8.31 8.15
CA TRP A 38 -7.57 7.80 8.27
C TRP A 38 -8.10 8.06 9.67
N GLN A 39 -9.42 8.18 9.79
CA GLN A 39 -10.08 8.55 11.03
C GLN A 39 -10.97 7.40 11.49
N ASP A 40 -10.83 7.01 12.74
CA ASP A 40 -11.82 6.20 13.46
C ASP A 40 -13.01 7.11 13.81
N LEU A 41 -14.17 6.86 13.21
CA LEU A 41 -15.38 7.67 13.40
C LEU A 41 -16.28 7.17 14.53
N ASP A 42 -16.10 5.93 14.99
CA ASP A 42 -16.94 5.37 16.05
C ASP A 42 -16.24 5.37 17.42
N GLY A 43 -14.94 5.64 17.45
CA GLY A 43 -14.16 5.87 18.65
C GLY A 43 -13.78 4.61 19.41
N ASP A 44 -13.84 3.44 18.77
CA ASP A 44 -13.42 2.17 19.38
C ASP A 44 -11.88 1.98 19.41
N GLY A 45 -11.14 2.90 18.80
CA GLY A 45 -9.69 2.91 18.73
C GLY A 45 -9.13 2.00 17.63
N GLN A 46 -9.97 1.55 16.69
CA GLN A 46 -9.60 0.59 15.65
C GLN A 46 -10.04 1.06 14.26
N ILE A 47 -9.29 0.62 13.25
CA ILE A 47 -9.76 0.60 11.86
C ILE A 47 -9.73 -0.86 11.42
N VAL A 48 -10.90 -1.36 10.97
CA VAL A 48 -11.08 -2.76 10.59
C VAL A 48 -11.03 -2.91 9.08
N PHE A 49 -10.15 -3.80 8.61
CA PHE A 49 -9.99 -4.13 7.20
C PHE A 49 -10.64 -5.48 6.87
N GLY A 50 -11.40 -5.54 5.77
CA GLY A 50 -11.82 -6.82 5.20
C GLY A 50 -10.70 -7.38 4.33
N ALA A 51 -10.03 -8.44 4.78
CA ALA A 51 -8.92 -9.06 4.07
C ALA A 51 -9.32 -10.39 3.42
N GLU A 52 -8.92 -10.59 2.17
CA GLU A 52 -9.10 -11.87 1.46
C GLU A 52 -8.21 -12.97 2.05
N GLN A 53 -6.99 -12.60 2.46
CA GLN A 53 -5.99 -13.51 3.02
C GLN A 53 -5.20 -12.76 4.10
N TRP A 54 -5.40 -13.12 5.36
CA TRP A 54 -4.49 -12.71 6.43
C TRP A 54 -3.45 -13.81 6.66
N PRO A 55 -2.16 -13.47 6.82
CA PRO A 55 -1.16 -14.51 6.99
C PRO A 55 -1.29 -15.21 8.34
N GLU A 56 -1.18 -16.53 8.31
CA GLU A 56 -0.97 -17.36 9.51
C GLU A 56 0.51 -17.49 9.89
N CYS A 57 1.41 -16.91 9.08
CA CYS A 57 2.85 -17.01 9.30
C CYS A 57 3.35 -16.03 10.36
N LEU A 58 4.46 -16.41 11.00
CA LEU A 58 5.02 -15.69 12.13
C LEU A 58 5.88 -14.49 11.67
N ASN A 59 6.54 -14.61 10.51
CA ASN A 59 7.50 -13.62 10.04
C ASN A 59 6.98 -12.79 8.84
N PRO A 60 6.68 -11.49 9.05
CA PRO A 60 6.16 -10.62 8.00
C PRO A 60 7.13 -10.38 6.83
N ILE A 61 8.44 -10.57 7.05
CA ILE A 61 9.47 -10.26 6.06
C ILE A 61 9.78 -11.48 5.19
N THR A 62 9.93 -12.67 5.79
CA THR A 62 10.46 -13.84 5.08
C THR A 62 9.40 -14.87 4.68
N GLU A 63 8.21 -14.84 5.29
CA GLU A 63 7.20 -15.89 5.11
C GLU A 63 5.85 -15.33 4.66
N CYS A 64 5.46 -14.15 5.14
CA CYS A 64 4.14 -13.58 4.86
C CYS A 64 4.07 -12.69 3.61
N ALA A 65 5.16 -12.60 2.84
CA ALA A 65 5.22 -11.79 1.63
C ALA A 65 4.22 -12.24 0.54
N ASN A 66 3.66 -13.45 0.65
CA ASN A 66 2.59 -13.92 -0.24
C ASN A 66 1.19 -13.39 0.13
N SER A 67 0.99 -12.84 1.34
CA SER A 67 -0.25 -12.18 1.74
C SER A 67 -0.18 -10.71 1.36
N SER A 68 -0.90 -10.35 0.29
CA SER A 68 -1.02 -8.95 -0.16
C SER A 68 -1.54 -8.03 0.93
N TRP A 69 -2.50 -8.49 1.74
CA TRP A 69 -3.10 -7.71 2.81
C TRP A 69 -2.09 -7.36 3.91
N MET A 70 -1.30 -8.32 4.40
CA MET A 70 -0.24 -8.00 5.36
C MET A 70 0.81 -7.08 4.74
N VAL A 71 1.20 -7.31 3.49
CA VAL A 71 2.17 -6.46 2.81
C VAL A 71 1.69 -5.01 2.78
N TRP A 72 0.43 -4.77 2.39
CA TRP A 72 -0.13 -3.44 2.26
C TRP A 72 -0.41 -2.73 3.59
N THR A 73 -1.01 -3.44 4.56
CA THR A 73 -1.43 -2.83 5.84
C THR A 73 -0.35 -2.82 6.90
N THR A 74 0.70 -3.62 6.75
CA THR A 74 1.75 -3.77 7.76
C THR A 74 3.14 -3.54 7.18
N ALA A 75 3.59 -4.36 6.23
CA ALA A 75 4.99 -4.33 5.79
C ALA A 75 5.39 -2.97 5.18
N PHE A 76 4.57 -2.42 4.28
CA PHE A 76 4.82 -1.11 3.67
C PHE A 76 4.77 0.06 4.66
N GLN A 77 4.12 -0.13 5.81
CA GLN A 77 3.98 0.91 6.83
C GLN A 77 5.21 0.98 7.74
N VAL A 78 5.91 -0.15 7.93
CA VAL A 78 7.03 -0.26 8.87
C VAL A 78 8.40 -0.41 8.17
N LEU A 79 8.43 -0.86 6.92
CA LEU A 79 9.65 -1.03 6.13
C LEU A 79 9.79 0.13 5.15
N PRO A 80 10.79 1.01 5.32
CA PRO A 80 11.01 2.10 4.39
C PRO A 80 11.59 1.55 3.06
N GLY A 81 10.95 1.88 1.94
CA GLY A 81 11.41 1.54 0.60
C GLY A 81 12.35 2.60 0.02
N ALA A 82 13.29 2.20 -0.84
CA ALA A 82 14.16 3.13 -1.58
C ALA A 82 13.36 4.02 -2.56
N TYR A 83 12.24 3.49 -3.05
CA TYR A 83 11.23 4.19 -3.83
C TYR A 83 9.88 4.02 -3.15
N THR A 84 9.01 5.02 -3.29
CA THR A 84 7.59 4.91 -2.95
C THR A 84 6.74 5.01 -4.21
N THR A 85 5.55 4.42 -4.14
CA THR A 85 4.56 4.45 -5.23
C THR A 85 3.52 5.52 -4.97
N THR A 86 2.98 6.07 -6.05
CA THR A 86 2.03 7.20 -6.03
C THR A 86 0.74 6.81 -6.73
N ASN A 87 -0.35 7.51 -6.39
CA ASN A 87 -1.68 7.22 -6.93
C ASN A 87 -1.78 7.38 -8.46
N ASP A 88 -0.90 8.17 -9.09
CA ASP A 88 -0.81 8.28 -10.55
C ASP A 88 0.09 7.21 -11.19
N GLY A 89 0.49 6.19 -10.42
CA GLY A 89 1.22 5.02 -10.90
C GLY A 89 2.71 5.22 -11.08
N LYS A 90 3.29 6.28 -10.50
CA LYS A 90 4.74 6.55 -10.57
C LYS A 90 5.49 6.00 -9.37
N TYR A 91 6.78 5.76 -9.57
CA TYR A 91 7.76 5.54 -8.51
C TYR A 91 8.52 6.83 -8.25
N VAL A 92 8.59 7.27 -7.00
CA VAL A 92 9.35 8.46 -6.60
C VAL A 92 10.37 8.09 -5.53
N LEU A 93 11.50 8.79 -5.53
CA LEU A 93 12.57 8.57 -4.55
C LEU A 93 12.05 8.81 -3.13
N SER A 94 12.40 7.91 -2.22
CA SER A 94 12.23 8.17 -0.79
C SER A 94 13.42 8.96 -0.25
N ASN A 95 13.31 9.39 1.00
CA ASN A 95 14.40 10.01 1.74
C ASN A 95 15.59 9.06 2.03
N LEU A 96 15.50 7.77 1.65
CA LEU A 96 16.62 6.83 1.76
C LEU A 96 17.68 7.01 0.68
N LEU A 97 17.32 7.65 -0.45
CA LEU A 97 18.21 7.83 -1.60
C LEU A 97 18.58 9.30 -1.78
N SER A 98 19.84 9.56 -2.13
CA SER A 98 20.33 10.90 -2.51
C SER A 98 20.09 11.23 -3.98
N GLY A 99 19.63 10.27 -4.78
CA GLY A 99 19.34 10.42 -6.20
C GLY A 99 18.89 9.10 -6.83
N GLU A 100 18.56 9.13 -8.12
CA GLU A 100 18.16 7.93 -8.86
C GLU A 100 19.26 6.87 -8.90
N ALA A 101 18.87 5.60 -8.71
CA ALA A 101 19.77 4.47 -8.83
C ALA A 101 20.30 4.35 -10.27
N LYS A 102 21.61 4.10 -10.40
CA LYS A 102 22.27 3.87 -11.70
C LYS A 102 22.59 2.39 -11.83
N VAL A 103 22.15 1.80 -12.94
CA VAL A 103 22.50 0.42 -13.29
C VAL A 103 23.84 0.43 -14.03
N GLU A 104 24.84 -0.24 -13.46
CA GLU A 104 26.15 -0.43 -14.09
C GLU A 104 26.30 -1.90 -14.50
N ILE A 105 26.60 -2.14 -15.78
CA ILE A 105 26.95 -3.47 -16.25
C ILE A 105 28.46 -3.60 -16.18
N LYS A 106 28.96 -4.51 -15.33
CA LYS A 106 30.38 -4.87 -15.33
C LYS A 106 30.60 -5.94 -16.40
N SER A 107 31.33 -5.56 -17.46
CA SER A 107 31.87 -6.45 -18.48
C SER A 107 33.10 -7.20 -18.00
#